data_AF-A0AAD0IXR2-F1
#
_entry.id   AF-A0AAD0IXR2-F1
#
_cell.length_a   1.000
_cell.length_b   1.000
_cell.length_c   1.000
_cell.angle_alpha   90.00
_cell.angle_beta   90.00
_cell.angle_gamma   90.00
#
_symmetry.space_group_name_H-M   'P 1'
#
loop_
_entity.id
_entity.type
_entity.pdbx_description
1 polymer ?
#
loop_
_entity_poly.entity_id
_entity_poly.type
_entity_poly.pdbx_seq_one_letter_code
_entity_poly.pdbx_strand_id
1 'polypeptide(L)'
;MKSDLPALSAMSAPAPGRAHEGLGYPFRVMIVFATALALAVIWLVLPLGRGAAAAITAIAGLVAIALIGRRTHQLSRAREQNVRVLAALGTATADIPVKLRTRMPLVLVMGDGLPALFDRAAEARHVHVGDGAIWLRVDRAQDLPRLAVAVRQWRDGRAPDGVVLSVAPALHTGTDMLTQRLCVVRQAVADAARMLGTRLPGYVAVYQRLTTGAAGLAGMQWYGVSSATRLMDAGRFEPVIRAAESEVQHAAGDQAPAVRAAALGSIAGWTQRVVVSTLTDRQHPAAPWALFGAGWIDCGPASGAASPWERDVEMQTRVTRADAGASPLPWPLPQPLIEAMPRRRWMSPRMAALAHALALLACAAAAAFWGAARNNEAQLARIGADLRRYSAIPAAHDAAKRDALQALVASRDRLDRYARTGVPLRLSFGMYRGAQVMPVLDDAIASYEPPAPPPAVVTLDSMSLFDSGKAQLKPGTTRAMVGALELIKAHPGKRILVAGYADDQGRPDRNLKLSLDRATAVRDWLVDASGLPTTQFAIQGYGDTRPVADNATPEGRAKNRRVEITLVPDMPAPAASIRAAM
;
A
#
# COMPACT_ATOMS: atom_id res chain seq x y z
N MET A 1 -32.43 40.77 -25.53
CA MET A 1 -33.84 40.32 -25.57
C MET A 1 -34.35 40.20 -24.14
N LYS A 2 -35.33 41.02 -23.78
CA LYS A 2 -36.17 40.83 -22.58
C LYS A 2 -37.21 39.75 -22.86
N SER A 3 -37.49 38.90 -21.89
CA SER A 3 -38.84 38.43 -21.54
C SER A 3 -38.78 37.44 -20.37
N ASP A 4 -39.21 37.93 -19.20
CA ASP A 4 -40.16 37.31 -18.27
C ASP A 4 -40.16 35.78 -18.09
N LEU A 5 -39.88 35.36 -16.84
CA LEU A 5 -40.32 34.07 -16.30
C LEU A 5 -41.07 34.32 -14.98
N PRO A 6 -42.17 33.58 -14.74
CA PRO A 6 -43.20 33.94 -13.78
C PRO A 6 -42.77 33.69 -12.34
N ALA A 7 -43.29 34.52 -11.44
CA ALA A 7 -43.34 34.23 -10.01
C ALA A 7 -44.12 32.93 -9.80
N LEU A 8 -43.44 31.89 -9.32
CA LEU A 8 -44.08 30.68 -8.83
C LEU A 8 -43.89 30.58 -7.32
N SER A 9 -45.03 30.70 -6.66
CA SER A 9 -45.29 30.59 -5.23
C SER A 9 -44.65 29.37 -4.57
N ALA A 10 -44.42 29.54 -3.26
CA ALA A 10 -43.96 28.54 -2.31
C ALA A 10 -44.50 27.12 -2.58
N MET A 11 -43.67 26.27 -3.17
CA MET A 11 -43.82 24.82 -3.10
C MET A 11 -42.73 24.26 -2.18
N SER A 12 -43.18 23.50 -1.19
CA SER A 12 -42.37 22.70 -0.28
C SER A 12 -41.32 21.90 -1.05
N ALA A 13 -40.04 22.23 -0.83
CA ALA A 13 -38.94 21.49 -1.42
C ALA A 13 -38.96 20.03 -0.92
N PRO A 14 -38.93 19.02 -1.80
CA PRO A 14 -38.73 17.65 -1.37
C PRO A 14 -37.33 17.54 -0.76
N ALA A 15 -37.20 16.74 0.31
CA ALA A 15 -35.92 16.42 0.92
C ALA A 15 -34.91 16.02 -0.18
N PRO A 16 -33.66 16.53 -0.16
CA PRO A 16 -32.72 16.27 -1.23
C PRO A 16 -32.46 14.76 -1.30
N GLY A 17 -33.05 14.13 -2.32
CA GLY A 17 -32.81 12.75 -2.68
C GLY A 17 -31.31 12.51 -2.89
N ARG A 18 -30.89 11.27 -2.65
CA ARG A 18 -29.51 10.73 -2.73
C ARG A 18 -28.84 10.83 -4.12
N ALA A 19 -29.15 11.84 -4.94
CA ALA A 19 -28.65 12.01 -6.30
C ALA A 19 -27.45 12.97 -6.42
N HIS A 20 -26.74 13.24 -5.32
CA HIS A 20 -25.42 13.88 -5.35
C HIS A 20 -24.34 12.89 -4.84
N GLU A 21 -24.34 11.67 -5.37
CA GLU A 21 -23.15 10.81 -5.35
C GLU A 21 -22.13 11.38 -6.33
N GLY A 22 -21.42 12.42 -5.86
CA GLY A 22 -20.46 13.19 -6.63
C GLY A 22 -19.32 12.36 -7.21
N LEU A 23 -18.84 12.80 -8.36
CA LEU A 23 -17.71 12.28 -9.13
C LEU A 23 -16.35 12.56 -8.46
N GLY A 24 -16.34 12.67 -7.13
CA GLY A 24 -15.17 13.00 -6.32
C GLY A 24 -14.16 11.85 -6.21
N TYR A 25 -13.06 12.12 -5.52
CA TYR A 25 -12.03 11.10 -5.26
C TYR A 25 -12.64 9.93 -4.47
N PRO A 26 -12.62 8.69 -4.98
CA PRO A 26 -13.27 7.54 -4.36
C PRO A 26 -12.43 7.01 -3.18
N PHE A 27 -12.34 7.81 -2.11
CA PHE A 27 -11.44 7.58 -0.97
C PHE A 27 -11.68 6.24 -0.29
N ARG A 28 -12.96 5.86 -0.08
CA ARG A 28 -13.33 4.58 0.55
C ARG A 28 -12.86 3.40 -0.30
N VAL A 29 -13.15 3.45 -1.60
CA VAL A 29 -12.73 2.41 -2.55
C VAL A 29 -11.21 2.31 -2.58
N MET A 30 -10.49 3.43 -2.56
CA MET A 30 -9.03 3.43 -2.56
C MET A 30 -8.43 2.82 -1.29
N ILE A 31 -9.00 3.11 -0.12
CA ILE A 31 -8.56 2.48 1.13
C ILE A 31 -8.83 0.98 1.09
N VAL A 32 -10.04 0.56 0.70
CA VAL A 32 -10.38 -0.86 0.59
C VAL A 32 -9.44 -1.57 -0.39
N PHE A 33 -9.17 -0.95 -1.54
CA PHE A 33 -8.23 -1.47 -2.54
C PHE A 33 -6.82 -1.60 -1.97
N ALA A 34 -6.30 -0.56 -1.30
CA ALA A 34 -4.99 -0.58 -0.67
C ALA A 34 -4.88 -1.67 0.41
N THR A 35 -5.90 -1.81 1.26
CA THR A 35 -5.95 -2.83 2.30
C THR A 35 -6.02 -4.23 1.69
N ALA A 36 -6.89 -4.46 0.70
CA ALA A 36 -6.99 -5.75 0.02
C ALA A 36 -5.66 -6.16 -0.62
N LEU A 37 -4.98 -5.22 -1.27
CA LEU A 37 -3.68 -5.43 -1.88
C LEU A 37 -2.60 -5.76 -0.84
N ALA A 38 -2.57 -5.02 0.27
CA ALA A 38 -1.66 -5.30 1.38
C ALA A 38 -1.90 -6.69 1.99
N LEU A 39 -3.16 -7.07 2.20
CA LEU A 39 -3.51 -8.40 2.73
C LEU A 39 -3.12 -9.52 1.76
N ALA A 40 -3.33 -9.33 0.45
CA ALA A 40 -2.89 -10.29 -0.56
C ALA A 40 -1.36 -10.49 -0.49
N VAL A 41 -0.58 -9.41 -0.40
CA VAL A 41 0.88 -9.48 -0.27
C VAL A 41 1.30 -10.18 1.04
N ILE A 42 0.67 -9.84 2.16
CA ILE A 42 0.99 -10.40 3.49
C ILE A 42 0.74 -11.92 3.53
N TRP A 43 -0.41 -12.38 3.05
CA TRP A 43 -0.82 -13.79 3.19
C TRP A 43 -0.31 -14.70 2.07
N LEU A 44 -0.21 -14.18 0.85
CA LEU A 44 0.14 -14.99 -0.31
C LEU A 44 1.64 -15.04 -0.56
N VAL A 45 2.41 -14.03 -0.13
CA VAL A 45 3.81 -13.87 -0.58
C VAL A 45 4.80 -13.64 0.55
N LEU A 46 4.51 -12.81 1.53
CA LEU A 46 5.51 -12.44 2.55
C LEU A 46 5.94 -13.64 3.44
N PRO A 47 7.23 -13.76 3.82
CA PRO A 47 7.75 -14.83 4.66
C PRO A 47 7.42 -14.62 6.15
N LEU A 48 6.16 -14.40 6.49
CA LEU A 48 5.70 -14.14 7.85
C LEU A 48 5.12 -15.40 8.50
N GLY A 49 5.32 -15.53 9.81
CA GLY A 49 4.58 -16.50 10.62
C GLY A 49 3.09 -16.14 10.71
N ARG A 50 2.22 -17.16 10.87
CA ARG A 50 0.75 -16.97 10.91
C ARG A 50 0.31 -15.94 11.96
N GLY A 51 0.95 -15.93 13.15
CA GLY A 51 0.65 -14.96 14.21
C GLY A 51 1.00 -13.51 13.82
N ALA A 52 2.19 -13.30 13.24
CA ALA A 52 2.61 -11.98 12.78
C ALA A 52 1.73 -11.46 11.63
N ALA A 53 1.38 -12.34 10.67
CA ALA A 53 0.47 -12.00 9.58
C ALA A 53 -0.92 -11.59 10.09
N ALA A 54 -1.47 -12.31 11.08
CA ALA A 54 -2.75 -11.98 11.70
C ALA A 54 -2.71 -10.63 12.45
N ALA A 55 -1.65 -10.37 13.21
CA ALA A 55 -1.48 -9.09 13.93
C ALA A 55 -1.42 -7.90 12.96
N ILE A 56 -0.61 -7.98 11.90
CA ILE A 56 -0.51 -6.93 10.89
C ILE A 56 -1.84 -6.72 10.15
N THR A 57 -2.56 -7.81 9.84
CA THR A 57 -3.89 -7.77 9.24
C THR A 57 -4.89 -6.99 10.11
N ALA A 58 -4.91 -7.27 11.43
CA ALA A 58 -5.79 -6.58 12.37
C ALA A 58 -5.46 -5.07 12.45
N ILE A 59 -4.18 -4.71 12.53
CA ILE A 59 -3.73 -3.32 12.55
C ILE A 59 -4.13 -2.60 11.26
N ALA A 60 -3.90 -3.21 10.09
CA ALA A 60 -4.25 -2.62 8.80
C ALA A 60 -5.77 -2.37 8.68
N GLY A 61 -6.59 -3.31 9.17
CA GLY A 61 -8.05 -3.17 9.22
C GLY A 61 -8.51 -2.03 10.14
N LEU A 62 -7.96 -1.94 11.36
CA LEU A 62 -8.27 -0.86 12.31
C LEU A 62 -7.90 0.51 11.75
N VAL A 63 -6.72 0.64 11.14
CA VAL A 63 -6.28 1.89 10.49
C VAL A 63 -7.22 2.26 9.34
N ALA A 64 -7.60 1.31 8.49
CA ALA A 64 -8.55 1.55 7.40
C ALA A 64 -9.91 2.06 7.91
N ILE A 65 -10.46 1.42 8.94
CA ILE A 65 -11.72 1.83 9.59
C ILE A 65 -11.59 3.23 10.18
N ALA A 66 -10.51 3.51 10.92
CA ALA A 66 -10.27 4.81 11.54
C ALA A 66 -10.16 5.93 10.49
N LEU A 67 -9.43 5.70 9.38
CA LEU A 67 -9.29 6.66 8.28
C LEU A 67 -10.64 6.93 7.58
N ILE A 68 -11.40 5.87 7.28
CA ILE A 68 -12.74 6.01 6.67
C ILE A 68 -13.70 6.74 7.61
N GLY A 69 -13.71 6.38 8.90
CA GLY A 69 -14.54 6.99 9.92
C GLY A 69 -14.23 8.48 10.10
N ARG A 70 -12.95 8.83 10.30
CA ARG A 70 -12.50 10.22 10.43
C ARG A 70 -12.85 11.05 9.21
N ARG A 71 -12.62 10.52 8.00
CA ARG A 71 -12.94 11.23 6.75
C ARG A 71 -14.45 11.43 6.59
N THR A 72 -15.25 10.40 6.89
CA THR A 72 -16.70 10.47 6.80
C THR A 72 -17.27 11.49 7.80
N HIS A 73 -16.78 11.48 9.04
CA HIS A 73 -17.21 12.41 10.07
C HIS A 73 -16.88 13.88 9.71
N GLN A 74 -15.66 14.13 9.21
CA GLN A 74 -15.26 15.46 8.73
C GLN A 74 -16.16 15.96 7.59
N LEU A 75 -16.50 15.09 6.64
CA LEU A 75 -17.38 15.45 5.51
C LEU A 75 -18.82 15.69 5.96
N SER A 76 -19.36 14.90 6.90
CA SER A 76 -20.71 15.09 7.46
C SER A 76 -20.84 16.45 8.11
N ARG A 77 -19.93 16.79 9.03
CA ARG A 77 -19.94 18.08 9.73
C ARG A 77 -19.80 19.27 8.77
N ALA A 78 -18.94 19.15 7.76
CA ALA A 78 -18.76 20.20 6.76
C ALA A 78 -20.01 20.43 5.89
N ARG A 79 -20.76 19.35 5.59
CA ARG A 79 -22.03 19.43 4.86
C ARG A 79 -23.11 20.05 5.71
N GLU A 80 -23.32 19.55 6.93
CA GLU A 80 -24.34 20.04 7.87
C GLU A 80 -24.24 21.56 8.11
N GLN A 81 -23.03 22.10 8.27
CA GLN A 81 -22.81 23.53 8.49
C GLN A 81 -23.10 24.41 7.27
N ASN A 82 -23.05 23.85 6.05
CA ASN A 82 -23.16 24.63 4.80
C ASN A 82 -24.36 24.21 3.94
N VAL A 83 -25.30 23.42 4.48
CA VAL A 83 -26.47 22.93 3.75
C VAL A 83 -27.23 24.07 3.08
N ARG A 84 -27.42 25.19 3.79
CA ARG A 84 -28.16 26.36 3.26
C ARG A 84 -27.48 26.99 2.05
N VAL A 85 -26.16 27.21 2.11
CA VAL A 85 -25.39 27.80 1.00
C VAL A 85 -25.30 26.85 -0.19
N LEU A 86 -25.09 25.56 0.07
CA LEU A 86 -25.05 24.53 -0.99
C LEU A 86 -26.43 24.30 -1.62
N ALA A 87 -27.51 24.38 -0.84
CA ALA A 87 -28.87 24.35 -1.35
C ALA A 87 -29.15 25.57 -2.24
N ALA A 88 -28.78 26.77 -1.79
CA ALA A 88 -28.89 28.00 -2.59
C ALA A 88 -28.05 27.96 -3.88
N LEU A 89 -26.85 27.36 -3.82
CA LEU A 89 -26.02 27.12 -5.00
C LEU A 89 -26.65 26.10 -5.95
N GLY A 90 -27.23 25.03 -5.40
CA GLY A 90 -27.96 24.02 -6.16
C GLY A 90 -29.17 24.59 -6.88
N THR A 91 -29.98 25.42 -6.21
CA THR A 91 -31.15 26.08 -6.81
C THR A 91 -30.72 27.12 -7.86
N ALA A 92 -29.76 27.99 -7.55
CA ALA A 92 -29.30 29.04 -8.46
C ALA A 92 -28.60 28.54 -9.73
N THR A 93 -28.18 27.27 -9.74
CA THR A 93 -27.50 26.64 -10.88
C THR A 93 -28.25 25.44 -11.44
N ALA A 94 -29.51 25.24 -11.02
CA ALA A 94 -30.34 24.11 -11.44
C ALA A 94 -30.56 24.12 -12.96
N ASP A 95 -30.73 25.30 -13.54
CA ASP A 95 -31.02 25.49 -14.97
C ASP A 95 -29.76 25.45 -15.85
N ILE A 96 -28.56 25.37 -15.26
CA ILE A 96 -27.30 25.33 -16.01
C ILE A 96 -26.94 23.86 -16.30
N PRO A 97 -26.76 23.46 -17.58
CA PRO A 97 -26.31 22.12 -17.91
C PRO A 97 -24.99 21.79 -17.20
N VAL A 98 -24.88 20.58 -16.64
CA VAL A 98 -23.74 20.15 -15.81
C VAL A 98 -22.38 20.34 -16.51
N LYS A 99 -22.32 20.14 -17.84
CA LYS A 99 -21.10 20.36 -18.67
C LYS A 99 -20.68 21.84 -18.77
N LEU A 100 -21.62 22.77 -18.72
CA LEU A 100 -21.36 24.22 -18.72
C LEU A 100 -21.01 24.70 -17.30
N ARG A 101 -21.77 24.24 -16.30
CA ARG A 101 -21.55 24.53 -14.87
C ARG A 101 -20.15 24.15 -14.39
N THR A 102 -19.58 23.07 -14.92
CA THR A 102 -18.22 22.59 -14.61
C THR A 102 -17.12 23.39 -15.30
N ARG A 103 -17.43 24.11 -16.39
CA ARG A 103 -16.47 24.92 -17.16
C ARG A 103 -16.46 26.39 -16.76
N MET A 104 -17.60 26.93 -16.29
CA MET A 104 -17.68 28.32 -15.82
C MET A 104 -16.76 28.56 -14.62
N PRO A 105 -16.01 29.68 -14.59
CA PRO A 105 -15.25 30.09 -13.42
C PRO A 105 -16.20 30.35 -12.25
N LEU A 106 -15.84 29.83 -11.07
CA LEU A 106 -16.55 30.13 -9.83
C LEU A 106 -15.68 31.02 -8.95
N VAL A 107 -16.22 32.20 -8.63
CA VAL A 107 -15.52 33.28 -7.93
C VAL A 107 -16.24 33.57 -6.62
N LEU A 108 -15.48 33.54 -5.52
CA LEU A 108 -16.00 33.92 -4.21
C LEU A 108 -15.83 35.43 -4.02
N VAL A 109 -16.89 36.15 -3.65
CA VAL A 109 -16.86 37.60 -3.45
C VAL A 109 -17.07 37.89 -1.97
N MET A 110 -16.17 38.67 -1.39
CA MET A 110 -16.20 39.03 0.02
C MET A 110 -15.81 40.50 0.23
N GLY A 111 -16.08 41.04 1.41
CA GLY A 111 -15.72 42.41 1.78
C GLY A 111 -16.93 43.32 1.84
N ASP A 112 -16.78 44.53 1.31
CA ASP A 112 -17.75 45.61 1.47
C ASP A 112 -18.84 45.61 0.39
N GLY A 113 -20.00 46.19 0.68
CA GLY A 113 -21.05 46.41 -0.31
C GLY A 113 -21.70 45.15 -0.88
N LEU A 114 -21.58 43.99 -0.23
CA LEU A 114 -22.14 42.73 -0.74
C LEU A 114 -23.65 42.78 -1.04
N PRO A 115 -24.51 43.41 -0.19
CA PRO A 115 -25.93 43.60 -0.53
C PRO A 115 -26.12 44.40 -1.83
N ALA A 116 -25.33 45.45 -2.04
CA ALA A 116 -25.41 46.29 -3.22
C ALA A 116 -25.03 45.55 -4.53
N LEU A 117 -24.16 44.54 -4.43
CA LEU A 117 -23.74 43.71 -5.55
C LEU A 117 -24.74 42.61 -5.88
N PHE A 118 -25.22 41.90 -4.86
CA PHE A 118 -25.99 40.65 -5.04
C PHE A 118 -27.50 40.83 -4.95
N ASP A 119 -27.98 41.66 -4.03
CA ASP A 119 -29.41 41.72 -3.74
C ASP A 119 -30.17 42.36 -4.91
N ARG A 120 -31.37 41.87 -5.17
CA ARG A 120 -32.21 42.32 -6.28
C ARG A 120 -33.65 42.39 -5.78
N ALA A 121 -34.33 43.50 -6.05
CA ALA A 121 -35.72 43.72 -5.64
C ALA A 121 -35.98 43.44 -4.14
N ALA A 122 -35.03 43.81 -3.27
CA ALA A 122 -35.04 43.55 -1.82
C ALA A 122 -34.97 42.07 -1.37
N GLU A 123 -34.69 41.13 -2.29
CA GLU A 123 -34.40 39.75 -1.94
C GLU A 123 -32.90 39.50 -1.78
N ALA A 124 -32.52 38.88 -0.66
CA ALA A 124 -31.14 38.52 -0.36
C ALA A 124 -30.67 37.38 -1.27
N ARG A 125 -29.75 37.68 -2.19
CA ARG A 125 -29.17 36.66 -3.08
C ARG A 125 -27.76 36.31 -2.64
N HIS A 126 -27.48 35.01 -2.59
CA HIS A 126 -26.16 34.49 -2.22
C HIS A 126 -25.33 34.10 -3.46
N VAL A 127 -26.00 33.90 -4.60
CA VAL A 127 -25.40 33.43 -5.84
C VAL A 127 -25.89 34.29 -6.99
N HIS A 128 -24.98 34.70 -7.86
CA HIS A 128 -25.30 35.34 -9.13
C HIS A 128 -24.62 34.58 -10.26
N VAL A 129 -25.39 34.23 -11.29
CA VAL A 129 -24.89 33.59 -12.50
C VAL A 129 -25.09 34.58 -13.63
N GLY A 130 -23.99 35.05 -14.21
CA GLY A 130 -23.99 36.11 -15.19
C GLY A 130 -22.56 36.45 -15.59
N ASP A 131 -22.39 37.16 -16.71
CA ASP A 131 -21.11 37.76 -17.07
C ASP A 131 -19.96 36.74 -17.22
N GLY A 132 -20.32 35.53 -17.66
CA GLY A 132 -19.38 34.43 -17.90
C GLY A 132 -18.89 33.70 -16.64
N ALA A 133 -19.42 33.98 -15.45
CA ALA A 133 -18.98 33.37 -14.19
C ALA A 133 -20.11 33.04 -13.21
N ILE A 134 -19.79 32.21 -12.21
CA ILE A 134 -20.62 31.95 -11.04
C ILE A 134 -20.04 32.75 -9.88
N TRP A 135 -20.76 33.77 -9.44
CA TRP A 135 -20.38 34.64 -8.33
C TRP A 135 -21.06 34.18 -7.05
N LEU A 136 -20.28 33.95 -6.01
CA LEU A 136 -20.77 33.43 -4.74
C LEU A 136 -20.41 34.41 -3.62
N ARG A 137 -21.44 34.94 -2.96
CA ARG A 137 -21.32 35.87 -1.85
C ARG A 137 -20.78 35.17 -0.61
N VAL A 138 -19.82 35.80 0.06
CA VAL A 138 -19.24 35.35 1.34
C VAL A 138 -19.39 36.49 2.34
N ASP A 139 -20.45 36.43 3.15
CA ASP A 139 -20.83 37.51 4.08
C ASP A 139 -19.78 37.81 5.14
N ARG A 140 -19.09 36.77 5.64
CA ARG A 140 -18.03 36.92 6.63
C ARG A 140 -16.76 36.28 6.11
N ALA A 141 -15.65 36.99 6.21
CA ALA A 141 -14.33 36.47 5.83
C ALA A 141 -14.04 35.12 6.46
N GLN A 142 -14.41 34.91 7.72
CA GLN A 142 -14.20 33.68 8.47
C GLN A 142 -14.91 32.45 7.88
N ASP A 143 -15.95 32.64 7.06
CA ASP A 143 -16.68 31.55 6.41
C ASP A 143 -15.99 31.09 5.12
N LEU A 144 -15.09 31.90 4.55
CA LEU A 144 -14.39 31.62 3.30
C LEU A 144 -13.73 30.22 3.27
N PRO A 145 -12.97 29.76 4.28
CA PRO A 145 -12.33 28.44 4.24
C PRO A 145 -13.34 27.30 4.12
N ARG A 146 -14.45 27.39 4.86
CA ARG A 146 -15.49 26.36 4.88
C ARG A 146 -16.24 26.33 3.56
N LEU A 147 -16.61 27.51 3.07
CA LEU A 147 -17.37 27.69 1.83
C LEU A 147 -16.54 27.26 0.61
N ALA A 148 -15.24 27.54 0.60
CA ALA A 148 -14.32 27.10 -0.45
C ALA A 148 -14.20 25.56 -0.52
N VAL A 149 -14.17 24.87 0.64
CA VAL A 149 -14.20 23.40 0.70
C VAL A 149 -15.54 22.84 0.23
N ALA A 150 -16.65 23.47 0.63
CA ALA A 150 -17.99 23.08 0.21
C ALA A 150 -18.16 23.20 -1.32
N VAL A 151 -17.70 24.31 -1.90
CA VAL A 151 -17.65 24.52 -3.35
C VAL A 151 -16.79 23.46 -4.04
N ARG A 152 -15.61 23.13 -3.47
CA ARG A 152 -14.75 22.08 -4.02
C ARG A 152 -15.47 20.74 -4.07
N GLN A 153 -16.26 20.39 -3.06
CA GLN A 153 -17.04 19.16 -3.05
C GLN A 153 -18.17 19.20 -4.09
N TRP A 154 -18.83 20.35 -4.22
CA TRP A 154 -19.91 20.54 -5.18
C TRP A 154 -19.43 20.52 -6.65
N ARG A 155 -18.19 20.97 -6.93
CA ARG A 155 -17.53 20.91 -8.26
C ARG A 155 -16.64 19.68 -8.45
N ASP A 156 -17.01 18.55 -7.85
CA ASP A 156 -16.31 17.27 -8.02
C ASP A 156 -14.78 17.38 -7.80
N GLY A 157 -14.35 18.07 -6.75
CA GLY A 157 -12.95 18.21 -6.38
C GLY A 157 -12.23 19.43 -6.96
N ARG A 158 -12.86 20.24 -7.83
CA ARG A 158 -12.30 21.49 -8.35
C ARG A 158 -12.49 22.64 -7.35
N ALA A 159 -11.39 23.23 -6.89
CA ALA A 159 -11.44 24.41 -6.01
C ALA A 159 -12.13 25.61 -6.68
N PRO A 160 -12.59 26.61 -5.91
CA PRO A 160 -12.95 27.91 -6.46
C PRO A 160 -11.83 28.45 -7.33
N ASP A 161 -12.19 29.11 -8.42
CA ASP A 161 -11.20 29.57 -9.39
C ASP A 161 -10.51 30.87 -8.93
N GLY A 162 -11.16 31.68 -8.10
CA GLY A 162 -10.61 32.90 -7.52
C GLY A 162 -11.44 33.47 -6.38
N VAL A 163 -10.87 34.45 -5.68
CA VAL A 163 -11.54 35.22 -4.63
C VAL A 163 -11.39 36.71 -4.95
N VAL A 164 -12.51 37.43 -4.94
CA VAL A 164 -12.57 38.88 -5.12
C VAL A 164 -12.86 39.53 -3.77
N LEU A 165 -12.00 40.47 -3.39
CA LEU A 165 -12.22 41.37 -2.27
C LEU A 165 -12.82 42.69 -2.79
N SER A 166 -14.06 42.95 -2.43
CA SER A 166 -14.71 44.24 -2.59
C SER A 166 -14.28 45.18 -1.46
N VAL A 167 -13.77 46.36 -1.80
CA VAL A 167 -13.35 47.40 -0.85
C VAL A 167 -14.09 48.69 -1.18
N ALA A 168 -14.80 49.24 -0.21
CA ALA A 168 -15.46 50.53 -0.34
C ALA A 168 -14.95 51.46 0.76
N PRO A 169 -13.91 52.30 0.50
CA PRO A 169 -13.29 53.13 1.52
C PRO A 169 -14.29 54.00 2.27
N ALA A 170 -15.27 54.56 1.56
CA ALA A 170 -16.35 55.38 2.12
C ALA A 170 -17.23 54.69 3.18
N LEU A 171 -17.19 53.35 3.32
CA LEU A 171 -17.90 52.64 4.38
C LEU A 171 -17.11 52.50 5.68
N HIS A 172 -15.86 52.97 5.71
CA HIS A 172 -15.00 52.88 6.89
C HIS A 172 -14.77 54.27 7.48
N THR A 173 -14.57 54.32 8.79
CA THR A 173 -14.33 55.56 9.53
C THR A 173 -12.85 55.92 9.68
N GLY A 174 -11.95 54.98 9.41
CA GLY A 174 -10.50 55.17 9.54
C GLY A 174 -9.68 54.06 8.91
N THR A 175 -8.43 54.38 8.58
CA THR A 175 -7.48 53.47 7.90
C THR A 175 -7.14 52.26 8.78
N ASP A 176 -7.01 52.44 10.10
CA ASP A 176 -6.64 51.34 11.01
C ASP A 176 -7.70 50.24 11.07
N MET A 177 -8.98 50.62 11.12
CA MET A 177 -10.11 49.69 11.11
C MET A 177 -10.14 48.90 9.79
N LEU A 178 -9.87 49.57 8.66
CA LEU A 178 -9.77 48.93 7.37
C LEU A 178 -8.59 47.95 7.34
N THR A 179 -7.40 48.37 7.79
CA THR A 179 -6.20 47.52 7.86
C THR A 179 -6.45 46.27 8.71
N GLN A 180 -7.10 46.42 9.88
CA GLN A 180 -7.48 45.28 10.72
C GLN A 180 -8.43 44.32 10.00
N ARG A 181 -9.44 44.83 9.28
CA ARG A 181 -10.32 44.02 8.45
C ARG A 181 -9.56 43.29 7.34
N LEU A 182 -8.65 43.95 6.65
CA LEU A 182 -7.81 43.35 5.61
C LEU A 182 -6.94 42.21 6.17
N CYS A 183 -6.41 42.36 7.38
CA CYS A 183 -5.69 41.29 8.07
C CYS A 183 -6.58 40.06 8.32
N VAL A 184 -7.84 40.25 8.73
CA VAL A 184 -8.81 39.15 8.90
C VAL A 184 -9.12 38.46 7.57
N VAL A 185 -9.30 39.24 6.50
CA VAL A 185 -9.50 38.70 5.14
C VAL A 185 -8.31 37.85 4.71
N ARG A 186 -7.10 38.36 4.89
CA ARG A 186 -5.86 37.66 4.55
C ARG A 186 -5.73 36.34 5.32
N GLN A 187 -6.01 36.35 6.62
CA GLN A 187 -6.00 35.15 7.44
C GLN A 187 -7.00 34.10 6.91
N ALA A 188 -8.22 34.53 6.60
CA ALA A 188 -9.23 33.65 6.04
C ALA A 188 -8.81 33.03 4.70
N VAL A 189 -8.19 33.81 3.81
CA VAL A 189 -7.67 33.29 2.53
C VAL A 189 -6.55 32.27 2.76
N ALA A 190 -5.64 32.54 3.71
CA ALA A 190 -4.57 31.61 4.07
C ALA A 190 -5.11 30.29 4.63
N ASP A 191 -6.13 30.35 5.48
CA ASP A 191 -6.79 29.18 6.04
C ASP A 191 -7.54 28.38 4.96
N ALA A 192 -8.23 29.07 4.03
CA ALA A 192 -8.88 28.45 2.89
C ALA A 192 -7.86 27.72 1.99
N ALA A 193 -6.72 28.35 1.69
CA ALA A 193 -5.65 27.75 0.90
C ALA A 193 -5.07 26.49 1.58
N ARG A 194 -4.90 26.53 2.91
CA ARG A 194 -4.43 25.38 3.71
C ARG A 194 -5.41 24.21 3.65
N MET A 195 -6.71 24.48 3.81
CA MET A 195 -7.75 23.44 3.75
C MET A 195 -7.92 22.85 2.34
N LEU A 196 -7.76 23.66 1.30
CA LEU A 196 -7.83 23.19 -0.09
C LEU A 196 -6.56 22.46 -0.54
N GLY A 197 -5.41 22.71 0.11
CA GLY A 197 -4.10 22.26 -0.36
C GLY A 197 -3.63 23.01 -1.62
N THR A 198 -4.26 24.13 -1.96
CA THR A 198 -3.94 24.94 -3.14
C THR A 198 -4.14 26.42 -2.82
N ARG A 199 -3.23 27.30 -3.25
CA ARG A 199 -3.41 28.76 -3.11
C ARG A 199 -4.62 29.24 -3.92
N LEU A 200 -5.34 30.26 -3.45
CA LEU A 200 -6.45 30.89 -4.19
C LEU A 200 -5.96 32.21 -4.82
N PRO A 201 -6.16 32.44 -6.14
CA PRO A 201 -5.81 33.71 -6.75
C PRO A 201 -6.77 34.79 -6.26
N GLY A 202 -6.21 35.96 -5.93
CA GLY A 202 -6.95 37.10 -5.38
C GLY A 202 -7.12 38.25 -6.36
N TYR A 203 -8.23 38.97 -6.20
CA TYR A 203 -8.57 40.15 -6.96
C TYR A 203 -9.12 41.23 -6.03
N VAL A 204 -8.78 42.49 -6.28
CA VAL A 204 -9.28 43.62 -5.48
C VAL A 204 -10.18 44.48 -6.35
N ALA A 205 -11.42 44.70 -5.93
CA ALA A 205 -12.38 45.57 -6.60
C ALA A 205 -12.71 46.74 -5.67
N VAL A 206 -12.35 47.96 -6.07
CA VAL A 206 -12.54 49.17 -5.27
C VAL A 206 -13.76 49.92 -5.79
N TYR A 207 -14.77 50.05 -4.91
CA TYR A 207 -16.01 50.79 -5.17
C TYR A 207 -15.95 52.13 -4.46
N GLN A 208 -15.70 53.19 -5.21
CA GLN A 208 -15.57 54.54 -4.67
C GLN A 208 -16.16 55.56 -5.64
N ARG A 209 -16.89 56.55 -5.11
CA ARG A 209 -17.30 57.70 -5.92
C ARG A 209 -16.10 58.57 -6.21
N LEU A 210 -15.75 58.68 -7.48
CA LEU A 210 -14.61 59.45 -7.99
C LEU A 210 -15.04 60.84 -8.48
N THR A 211 -16.30 60.99 -8.90
CA THR A 211 -16.87 62.26 -9.36
C THR A 211 -18.09 62.68 -8.52
N THR A 212 -18.38 63.98 -8.49
CA THR A 212 -19.50 64.57 -7.74
C THR A 212 -20.80 64.64 -8.55
N GLY A 213 -20.74 64.46 -9.88
CA GLY A 213 -21.91 64.48 -10.77
C GLY A 213 -22.87 63.31 -10.54
N ALA A 214 -24.11 63.42 -11.02
CA ALA A 214 -25.12 62.38 -10.85
C ALA A 214 -24.65 61.02 -11.41
N ALA A 215 -24.68 59.99 -10.56
CA ALA A 215 -24.27 58.64 -10.95
C ALA A 215 -25.36 57.99 -11.83
N GLY A 216 -25.13 57.91 -13.14
CA GLY A 216 -25.96 57.15 -14.08
C GLY A 216 -25.45 55.72 -14.28
N LEU A 217 -26.36 54.74 -14.46
CA LEU A 217 -26.00 53.35 -14.74
C LEU A 217 -25.17 53.16 -16.02
N ALA A 218 -25.37 54.03 -17.03
CA ALA A 218 -24.66 53.98 -18.31
C ALA A 218 -23.20 54.46 -18.25
N GLY A 219 -22.80 55.18 -17.19
CA GLY A 219 -21.46 55.76 -17.04
C GLY A 219 -20.50 54.95 -16.15
N MET A 220 -20.94 53.78 -15.66
CA MET A 220 -20.18 52.93 -14.76
C MET A 220 -19.17 52.09 -15.54
N GLN A 221 -17.92 52.52 -15.57
CA GLN A 221 -16.82 51.85 -16.27
C GLN A 221 -15.77 51.36 -15.28
N TRP A 222 -15.32 50.12 -15.48
CA TRP A 222 -14.20 49.54 -14.75
C TRP A 222 -12.86 50.03 -15.34
N TYR A 223 -11.98 50.49 -14.46
CA TYR A 223 -10.59 50.81 -14.75
C TYR A 223 -9.74 49.83 -13.95
N GLY A 224 -8.88 49.04 -14.59
CA GLY A 224 -8.12 48.05 -13.83
C GLY A 224 -7.22 47.17 -14.66
N VAL A 225 -6.51 46.29 -13.96
CA VAL A 225 -5.63 45.29 -14.54
C VAL A 225 -6.10 43.90 -14.11
N SER A 226 -6.28 43.02 -15.09
CA SER A 226 -6.37 41.57 -14.88
C SER A 226 -5.18 40.90 -15.54
N SER A 227 -4.53 39.96 -14.86
CA SER A 227 -3.32 39.32 -15.35
C SER A 227 -3.26 37.84 -14.96
N ALA A 228 -2.74 37.02 -15.87
CA ALA A 228 -2.43 35.62 -15.59
C ALA A 228 -1.20 35.45 -14.67
N THR A 229 -0.37 36.48 -14.53
CA THR A 229 0.78 36.53 -13.61
C THR A 229 0.47 37.35 -12.37
N ARG A 230 1.14 37.05 -11.25
CA ARG A 230 0.95 37.75 -9.98
C ARG A 230 1.32 39.24 -10.11
N LEU A 231 0.51 40.11 -9.49
CA LEU A 231 0.84 41.51 -9.25
C LEU A 231 1.97 41.58 -8.22
N MET A 232 3.19 41.85 -8.66
CA MET A 232 4.36 41.97 -7.77
C MET A 232 4.83 43.41 -7.58
N ASP A 233 4.45 44.35 -8.46
CA ASP A 233 4.94 45.73 -8.44
C ASP A 233 3.86 46.77 -8.77
N ALA A 234 4.02 47.97 -8.18
CA ALA A 234 3.17 49.15 -8.36
C ALA A 234 3.15 49.68 -9.81
N GLY A 235 4.20 49.42 -10.61
CA GLY A 235 4.31 49.89 -12.00
C GLY A 235 3.29 49.29 -12.97
N ARG A 236 2.45 48.34 -12.54
CA ARG A 236 1.38 47.78 -13.37
C ARG A 236 0.09 48.59 -13.40
N PHE A 237 -0.11 49.58 -12.51
CA PHE A 237 -1.32 50.42 -12.55
C PHE A 237 -1.16 51.66 -13.44
N GLU A 238 0.07 51.98 -13.84
CA GLU A 238 0.39 53.09 -14.74
C GLU A 238 -0.40 53.08 -16.07
N PRO A 239 -0.62 51.93 -16.74
CA PRO A 239 -1.44 51.90 -17.96
C PRO A 239 -2.90 52.25 -17.70
N VAL A 240 -3.41 51.98 -16.49
CA VAL A 240 -4.80 52.29 -16.11
C VAL A 240 -4.96 53.80 -15.91
N ILE A 241 -3.98 54.44 -15.27
CA ILE A 241 -3.94 55.90 -15.07
C ILE A 241 -3.84 56.59 -16.44
N ARG A 242 -2.90 56.15 -17.29
CA ARG A 242 -2.74 56.70 -18.65
C ARG A 242 -3.98 56.51 -19.52
N ALA A 243 -4.70 55.40 -19.39
CA ALA A 243 -5.96 55.19 -20.10
C ALA A 243 -7.00 56.24 -19.70
N ALA A 244 -7.15 56.52 -18.39
CA ALA A 244 -8.05 57.55 -17.92
C ALA A 244 -7.62 58.97 -18.32
N GLU A 245 -6.32 59.27 -18.29
CA GLU A 245 -5.78 60.56 -18.79
C GLU A 245 -6.03 60.76 -20.28
N SER A 246 -5.99 59.68 -21.08
CA SER A 246 -6.32 59.75 -22.50
C SER A 246 -7.79 60.13 -22.75
N GLU A 247 -8.72 59.72 -21.88
CA GLU A 247 -10.13 60.14 -21.97
C GLU A 247 -10.28 61.67 -21.79
N VAL A 248 -9.42 62.28 -20.97
CA VAL A 248 -9.38 63.75 -20.76
C VAL A 248 -9.01 64.47 -22.04
N GLN A 249 -8.02 63.96 -22.79
CA GLN A 249 -7.55 64.57 -24.03
C GLN A 249 -8.62 64.59 -25.13
N HIS A 250 -9.58 63.65 -25.07
CA HIS A 250 -10.69 63.55 -26.02
C HIS A 250 -11.96 64.27 -25.53
N ALA A 251 -12.01 64.72 -24.28
CA ALA A 251 -13.13 65.43 -23.70
C ALA A 251 -13.02 66.93 -24.00
N ALA A 252 -13.84 67.41 -24.93
CA ALA A 252 -13.84 68.80 -25.42
C ALA A 252 -14.32 69.83 -24.38
N GLY A 253 -13.60 69.99 -23.28
CA GLY A 253 -13.86 70.99 -22.23
C GLY A 253 -14.69 70.49 -21.03
N ASP A 254 -15.07 69.21 -20.99
CA ASP A 254 -15.72 68.61 -19.82
C ASP A 254 -14.69 68.36 -18.70
N GLN A 255 -14.99 68.86 -17.49
CA GLN A 255 -14.14 68.68 -16.32
C GLN A 255 -14.30 67.29 -15.67
N ALA A 256 -15.41 66.59 -15.93
CA ALA A 256 -15.69 65.32 -15.26
C ALA A 256 -14.65 64.21 -15.56
N PRO A 257 -14.17 64.02 -16.81
CA PRO A 257 -13.09 63.07 -17.09
C PRO A 257 -11.77 63.46 -16.42
N ALA A 258 -11.44 64.75 -16.36
CA ALA A 258 -10.23 65.25 -15.69
C ALA A 258 -10.26 64.96 -14.18
N VAL A 259 -11.38 65.25 -13.51
CA VAL A 259 -11.59 64.94 -12.09
C VAL A 259 -11.52 63.43 -11.86
N ARG A 260 -12.11 62.62 -12.75
CA ARG A 260 -12.07 61.16 -12.66
C ARG A 260 -10.65 60.62 -12.79
N ALA A 261 -9.87 61.08 -13.78
CA ALA A 261 -8.50 60.64 -14.00
C ALA A 261 -7.61 60.98 -12.79
N ALA A 262 -7.71 62.19 -12.25
CA ALA A 262 -6.98 62.60 -11.04
C ALA A 262 -7.39 61.77 -9.80
N ALA A 263 -8.70 61.55 -9.63
CA ALA A 263 -9.24 60.71 -8.57
C ALA A 263 -8.73 59.26 -8.68
N LEU A 264 -8.69 58.72 -9.91
CA LEU A 264 -8.23 57.37 -10.21
C LEU A 264 -6.74 57.19 -9.87
N GLY A 265 -5.89 58.14 -10.26
CA GLY A 265 -4.47 58.12 -9.92
C GLY A 265 -4.25 58.12 -8.41
N SER A 266 -4.98 58.98 -7.69
CA SER A 266 -4.92 59.04 -6.23
C SER A 266 -5.38 57.74 -5.56
N ILE A 267 -6.57 57.23 -5.92
CA ILE A 267 -7.12 56.03 -5.29
C ILE A 267 -6.33 54.77 -5.65
N ALA A 268 -5.77 54.68 -6.85
CA ALA A 268 -4.88 53.59 -7.23
C ALA A 268 -3.61 53.58 -6.37
N GLY A 269 -3.01 54.76 -6.15
CA GLY A 269 -1.88 54.92 -5.24
C GLY A 269 -2.20 54.54 -3.80
N TRP A 270 -3.35 55.00 -3.28
CA TRP A 270 -3.84 54.64 -1.95
C TRP A 270 -4.10 53.13 -1.82
N THR A 271 -4.74 52.53 -2.83
CA THR A 271 -5.02 51.08 -2.88
C THR A 271 -3.72 50.28 -2.82
N GLN A 272 -2.68 50.71 -3.53
CA GLN A 272 -1.36 50.08 -3.47
C GLN A 272 -0.74 50.18 -2.07
N ARG A 273 -0.75 51.39 -1.48
CA ARG A 273 -0.14 51.67 -0.16
C ARG A 273 -0.84 51.03 1.02
N VAL A 274 -2.17 50.93 0.99
CA VAL A 274 -2.98 50.46 2.13
C VAL A 274 -3.49 49.05 1.90
N VAL A 275 -4.17 48.80 0.78
CA VAL A 275 -4.85 47.52 0.54
C VAL A 275 -3.86 46.45 0.09
N VAL A 276 -3.15 46.68 -1.01
CA VAL A 276 -2.24 45.68 -1.62
C VAL A 276 -1.07 45.38 -0.69
N SER A 277 -0.45 46.40 -0.09
CA SER A 277 0.64 46.23 0.88
C SER A 277 0.23 45.31 2.03
N THR A 278 -0.94 45.51 2.64
CA THR A 278 -1.44 44.72 3.77
C THR A 278 -1.72 43.27 3.38
N LEU A 279 -2.31 43.05 2.20
CA LEU A 279 -2.63 41.71 1.70
C LEU A 279 -1.39 40.91 1.27
N THR A 280 -0.30 41.59 0.87
CA THR A 280 0.92 40.99 0.32
C THR A 280 2.14 41.07 1.25
N ASP A 281 2.05 41.79 2.36
CA ASP A 281 3.14 41.97 3.32
C ASP A 281 3.67 40.61 3.82
N ARG A 282 4.98 40.38 3.77
CA ARG A 282 5.58 39.11 4.21
C ARG A 282 5.84 39.04 5.71
N GLN A 283 5.71 40.14 6.44
CA GLN A 283 6.03 40.21 7.88
C GLN A 283 4.89 39.68 8.76
N HIS A 284 3.64 39.73 8.28
CA HIS A 284 2.51 39.14 9.00
C HIS A 284 2.55 37.58 9.05
N PRO A 285 2.03 36.94 10.12
CA PRO A 285 2.03 35.47 10.28
C PRO A 285 1.23 34.70 9.21
N ALA A 286 0.15 35.29 8.70
CA ALA A 286 -0.66 34.70 7.64
C ALA A 286 0.15 34.64 6.34
N ALA A 287 -0.04 33.64 5.48
CA ALA A 287 0.65 33.63 4.19
C ALA A 287 0.29 34.88 3.33
N PRO A 288 1.23 35.45 2.55
CA PRO A 288 0.92 36.54 1.63
C PRO A 288 -0.09 36.11 0.57
N TRP A 289 -1.08 36.95 0.30
CA TRP A 289 -2.09 36.63 -0.72
C TRP A 289 -1.56 36.92 -2.13
N ALA A 290 -1.62 35.93 -3.01
CA ALA A 290 -1.26 36.08 -4.41
C ALA A 290 -2.37 36.83 -5.18
N LEU A 291 -2.19 38.13 -5.40
CA LEU A 291 -3.08 38.96 -6.20
C LEU A 291 -2.76 38.88 -7.69
N PHE A 292 -3.79 38.85 -8.53
CA PHE A 292 -3.70 38.72 -10.00
C PHE A 292 -4.40 39.84 -10.75
N GLY A 293 -5.22 40.64 -10.06
CA GLY A 293 -5.83 41.83 -10.62
C GLY A 293 -6.32 42.80 -9.56
N ALA A 294 -6.44 44.06 -9.96
CA ALA A 294 -7.05 45.12 -9.18
C ALA A 294 -7.81 46.04 -10.11
N GLY A 295 -8.97 46.54 -9.67
CA GLY A 295 -9.80 47.44 -10.45
C GLY A 295 -10.56 48.42 -9.58
N TRP A 296 -10.89 49.54 -10.20
CA TRP A 296 -11.57 50.68 -9.63
C TRP A 296 -12.75 51.04 -10.52
N ILE A 297 -13.80 51.53 -9.90
CA ILE A 297 -14.98 51.99 -10.61
C ILE A 297 -15.52 53.23 -9.92
N ASP A 298 -15.99 54.21 -10.70
CA ASP A 298 -16.73 55.36 -10.20
C ASP A 298 -18.16 54.95 -9.82
N CYS A 299 -18.25 54.06 -8.84
CA CYS A 299 -19.49 53.52 -8.31
C CYS A 299 -19.27 53.14 -6.85
N GLY A 300 -20.19 53.52 -5.96
CA GLY A 300 -20.03 53.20 -4.55
C GLY A 300 -21.01 53.91 -3.63
N PRO A 301 -20.77 53.85 -2.32
CA PRO A 301 -21.57 54.57 -1.34
C PRO A 301 -21.33 56.08 -1.45
N ALA A 302 -22.12 56.87 -0.73
CA ALA A 302 -21.86 58.29 -0.61
C ALA A 302 -20.46 58.51 -0.03
N SER A 303 -19.66 59.37 -0.67
CA SER A 303 -18.32 59.72 -0.21
C SER A 303 -18.36 61.07 0.51
N GLY A 304 -17.56 61.19 1.57
CA GLY A 304 -17.31 62.46 2.23
C GLY A 304 -16.00 62.47 3.01
N ALA A 305 -15.65 63.65 3.53
CA ALA A 305 -14.35 63.97 4.11
C ALA A 305 -13.88 63.04 5.25
N ALA A 306 -14.79 62.28 5.87
CA ALA A 306 -14.45 61.35 6.94
C ALA A 306 -13.84 60.01 6.48
N SER A 307 -13.91 59.68 5.19
CA SER A 307 -13.46 58.37 4.70
C SER A 307 -11.92 58.25 4.62
N PRO A 308 -11.34 57.03 4.73
CA PRO A 308 -9.89 56.83 4.76
C PRO A 308 -9.17 57.34 3.53
N TRP A 309 -9.77 57.18 2.35
CA TRP A 309 -9.17 57.67 1.10
C TRP A 309 -9.28 59.19 0.98
N GLU A 310 -10.42 59.79 1.30
CA GLU A 310 -10.60 61.25 1.24
C GLU A 310 -9.65 61.97 2.20
N ARG A 311 -9.44 61.43 3.40
CA ARG A 311 -8.40 61.92 4.32
C ARG A 311 -6.99 61.76 3.77
N ASP A 312 -6.67 60.66 3.10
CA ASP A 312 -5.36 60.46 2.48
C ASP A 312 -5.11 61.47 1.36
N VAL A 313 -6.12 61.76 0.55
CA VAL A 313 -6.09 62.81 -0.48
C VAL A 313 -5.83 64.17 0.16
N GLU A 314 -6.60 64.53 1.18
CA GLU A 314 -6.44 65.81 1.88
C GLU A 314 -5.05 65.93 2.54
N MET A 315 -4.55 64.86 3.15
CA MET A 315 -3.20 64.84 3.73
C MET A 315 -2.09 65.01 2.69
N GLN A 316 -2.23 64.40 1.51
CA GLN A 316 -1.20 64.44 0.46
C GLN A 316 -1.24 65.70 -0.39
N THR A 317 -2.44 66.19 -0.69
CA THR A 317 -2.66 67.27 -1.67
C THR A 317 -3.09 68.58 -1.04
N ARG A 318 -3.51 68.56 0.23
CA ARG A 318 -4.19 69.68 0.92
C ARG A 318 -5.50 70.11 0.26
N VAL A 319 -6.05 69.29 -0.63
CA VAL A 319 -7.33 69.51 -1.29
C VAL A 319 -8.41 68.70 -0.60
N THR A 320 -9.44 69.38 -0.09
CA THR A 320 -10.67 68.76 0.40
C THR A 320 -11.61 68.54 -0.78
N ARG A 321 -12.01 67.30 -1.02
CA ARG A 321 -12.97 66.96 -2.09
C ARG A 321 -14.40 67.21 -1.61
N ALA A 322 -15.25 67.64 -2.54
CA ALA A 322 -16.67 67.79 -2.26
C ALA A 322 -17.36 66.42 -2.09
N ASP A 323 -18.36 66.38 -1.23
CA ASP A 323 -19.14 65.17 -0.97
C ASP A 323 -19.82 64.68 -2.26
N ALA A 324 -19.83 63.36 -2.45
CA ALA A 324 -20.43 62.72 -3.61
C ALA A 324 -21.59 61.81 -3.17
N GLY A 325 -22.76 61.95 -3.82
CA GLY A 325 -23.91 61.09 -3.56
C GLY A 325 -23.65 59.62 -3.93
N ALA A 326 -24.38 58.71 -3.28
CA ALA A 326 -24.29 57.27 -3.53
C ALA A 326 -24.75 56.91 -4.95
N SER A 327 -24.13 55.87 -5.53
CA SER A 327 -24.54 55.33 -6.83
C SER A 327 -25.85 54.56 -6.74
N PRO A 328 -26.64 54.52 -7.83
CA PRO A 328 -27.85 53.69 -7.88
C PRO A 328 -27.49 52.21 -7.72
N LEU A 329 -28.41 51.48 -7.08
CA LEU A 329 -28.33 50.03 -6.96
C LEU A 329 -28.95 49.36 -8.20
N PRO A 330 -28.47 48.17 -8.59
CA PRO A 330 -27.34 47.45 -8.00
C PRO A 330 -25.98 47.89 -8.55
N TRP A 331 -24.91 47.68 -7.77
CA TRP A 331 -23.55 47.89 -8.25
C TRP A 331 -23.14 46.77 -9.22
N PRO A 332 -22.38 47.10 -10.29
CA PRO A 332 -21.93 46.10 -11.25
C PRO A 332 -20.87 45.18 -10.63
N LEU A 333 -20.88 43.91 -11.01
CA LEU A 333 -19.85 42.96 -10.59
C LEU A 333 -18.52 43.24 -11.30
N PRO A 334 -17.36 42.89 -10.70
CA PRO A 334 -16.05 43.18 -11.26
C PRO A 334 -15.63 42.14 -12.32
N GLN A 335 -16.45 41.98 -13.36
CA GLN A 335 -16.22 41.04 -14.46
C GLN A 335 -14.83 41.21 -15.12
N PRO A 336 -14.34 42.43 -15.42
CA PRO A 336 -13.04 42.58 -16.10
C PRO A 336 -11.87 42.01 -15.31
N LEU A 337 -11.98 41.90 -13.98
CA LEU A 337 -10.93 41.35 -13.14
C LEU A 337 -10.73 39.85 -13.33
N ILE A 338 -11.75 39.12 -13.79
CA ILE A 338 -11.70 37.66 -13.89
C ILE A 338 -11.44 37.15 -15.31
N GLU A 339 -11.37 38.04 -16.31
CA GLU A 339 -11.14 37.68 -17.72
C GLU A 339 -9.76 37.07 -17.97
N ALA A 340 -8.71 37.61 -17.34
CA ALA A 340 -7.35 37.08 -17.47
C ALA A 340 -6.97 36.12 -16.32
N MET A 341 -7.95 35.48 -15.67
CA MET A 341 -7.68 34.59 -14.54
C MET A 341 -6.78 33.41 -14.93
N PRO A 342 -5.74 33.09 -14.13
CA PRO A 342 -4.84 31.98 -14.44
C PRO A 342 -5.61 30.66 -14.57
N ARG A 343 -5.58 30.08 -15.77
CA ARG A 343 -6.17 28.77 -16.05
C ARG A 343 -5.38 27.70 -15.29
N ARG A 344 -6.01 27.08 -14.30
CA ARG A 344 -5.40 25.96 -13.57
C ARG A 344 -5.58 24.67 -14.36
N ARG A 345 -4.48 23.96 -14.60
CA ARG A 345 -4.53 22.57 -15.07
C ARG A 345 -5.12 21.73 -13.94
N TRP A 346 -6.29 21.15 -14.20
CA TRP A 346 -6.98 20.30 -13.25
C TRP A 346 -6.91 18.86 -13.72
N MET A 347 -6.40 17.98 -12.86
CA MET A 347 -6.57 16.53 -13.03
C MET A 347 -7.88 16.12 -12.37
N SER A 348 -8.70 15.37 -13.09
CA SER A 348 -9.94 14.86 -12.52
C SER A 348 -9.65 13.95 -11.32
N PRO A 349 -10.50 13.93 -10.28
CA PRO A 349 -10.31 13.06 -9.12
C PRO A 349 -10.20 11.59 -9.51
N ARG A 350 -10.87 11.17 -10.59
CA ARG A 350 -10.77 9.81 -11.14
C ARG A 350 -9.41 9.52 -11.74
N MET A 351 -8.83 10.47 -12.49
CA MET A 351 -7.48 10.31 -13.01
C MET A 351 -6.43 10.27 -11.89
N ALA A 352 -6.59 11.13 -10.88
CA ALA A 352 -5.75 11.08 -9.68
C ALA A 352 -5.90 9.75 -8.93
N ALA A 353 -7.12 9.23 -8.80
CA ALA A 353 -7.39 7.93 -8.18
C ALA A 353 -6.76 6.78 -8.98
N LEU A 354 -6.84 6.80 -10.31
CA LEU A 354 -6.18 5.82 -11.17
C LEU A 354 -4.67 5.86 -10.99
N ALA A 355 -4.07 7.05 -10.98
CA ALA A 355 -2.63 7.22 -10.75
C ALA A 355 -2.21 6.66 -9.38
N HIS A 356 -2.97 6.94 -8.31
CA HIS A 356 -2.71 6.35 -7.00
C HIS A 356 -2.92 4.83 -6.97
N ALA A 357 -3.94 4.30 -7.65
CA ALA A 357 -4.17 2.86 -7.73
C ALA A 357 -3.00 2.14 -8.43
N LEU A 358 -2.49 2.71 -9.52
CA LEU A 358 -1.30 2.21 -10.22
C LEU A 358 -0.05 2.28 -9.34
N ALA A 359 0.15 3.38 -8.61
CA ALA A 359 1.27 3.50 -7.67
C ALA A 359 1.19 2.46 -6.55
N LEU A 360 0.00 2.25 -5.97
CA LEU A 360 -0.23 1.21 -4.95
C LEU A 360 0.05 -0.19 -5.50
N LEU A 361 -0.42 -0.48 -6.72
CA LEU A 361 -0.16 -1.74 -7.41
C LEU A 361 1.34 -1.98 -7.60
N ALA A 362 2.09 -0.96 -8.04
CA ALA A 362 3.53 -1.03 -8.20
C ALA A 362 4.26 -1.31 -6.87
N CYS A 363 3.87 -0.62 -5.78
CA CYS A 363 4.42 -0.87 -4.45
C CYS A 363 4.15 -2.30 -3.97
N ALA A 364 2.94 -2.81 -4.19
CA ALA A 364 2.60 -4.18 -3.82
C ALA A 364 3.33 -5.22 -4.66
N ALA A 365 3.50 -4.97 -5.97
CA ALA A 365 4.30 -5.82 -6.83
C ALA A 365 5.76 -5.89 -6.34
N ALA A 366 6.36 -4.74 -6.00
CA ALA A 366 7.71 -4.69 -5.45
C ALA A 366 7.84 -5.50 -4.14
N ALA A 367 6.89 -5.35 -3.22
CA ALA A 367 6.86 -6.14 -1.98
C ALA A 367 6.65 -7.65 -2.23
N ALA A 368 5.84 -8.01 -3.22
CA ALA A 368 5.63 -9.39 -3.63
C ALA A 368 6.91 -9.99 -4.26
N PHE A 369 7.59 -9.28 -5.16
CA PHE A 369 8.88 -9.74 -5.72
C PHE A 369 9.91 -9.98 -4.61
N TRP A 370 10.03 -9.05 -3.66
CA TRP A 370 10.93 -9.19 -2.52
C TRP A 370 10.57 -10.40 -1.64
N GLY A 371 9.29 -10.55 -1.28
CA GLY A 371 8.84 -11.69 -0.47
C GLY A 371 9.06 -13.03 -1.18
N ALA A 372 8.80 -13.08 -2.49
CA ALA A 372 9.03 -14.28 -3.30
C ALA A 372 10.51 -14.64 -3.42
N ALA A 373 11.39 -13.65 -3.60
CA ALA A 373 12.84 -13.85 -3.59
C ALA A 373 13.30 -14.43 -2.23
N ARG A 374 12.83 -13.86 -1.11
CA ARG A 374 13.23 -14.31 0.23
C ARG A 374 12.77 -15.72 0.55
N ASN A 375 11.56 -16.12 0.13
CA ASN A 375 11.10 -17.50 0.29
C ASN A 375 11.90 -18.47 -0.59
N ASN A 376 12.25 -18.09 -1.82
CA ASN A 376 13.09 -18.93 -2.69
C ASN A 376 14.48 -19.12 -2.08
N GLU A 377 15.12 -18.06 -1.61
CA GLU A 377 16.40 -18.15 -0.89
C GLU A 377 16.30 -19.08 0.33
N ALA A 378 15.26 -18.92 1.15
CA ALA A 378 15.05 -19.76 2.31
C ALA A 378 14.81 -21.24 1.94
N GLN A 379 14.13 -21.51 0.83
CA GLN A 379 13.91 -22.88 0.34
C GLN A 379 15.22 -23.50 -0.17
N LEU A 380 15.99 -22.77 -0.98
CA LEU A 380 17.28 -23.23 -1.49
C LEU A 380 18.29 -23.47 -0.35
N ALA A 381 18.29 -22.58 0.65
CA ALA A 381 19.15 -22.73 1.83
C ALA A 381 18.82 -24.01 2.62
N ARG A 382 17.54 -24.36 2.76
CA ARG A 382 17.10 -25.61 3.40
C ARG A 382 17.55 -26.83 2.59
N ILE A 383 17.27 -26.87 1.28
CA ILE A 383 17.67 -27.97 0.41
C ILE A 383 19.20 -28.15 0.43
N GLY A 384 19.95 -27.05 0.36
CA GLY A 384 21.41 -27.10 0.44
C GLY A 384 21.92 -27.59 1.81
N ALA A 385 21.22 -27.30 2.90
CA ALA A 385 21.55 -27.83 4.22
C ALA A 385 21.26 -29.34 4.31
N ASP A 386 20.13 -29.79 3.76
CA ASP A 386 19.75 -31.21 3.72
C ASP A 386 20.73 -32.02 2.87
N LEU A 387 21.16 -31.50 1.72
CA LEU A 387 22.19 -32.11 0.86
C LEU A 387 23.53 -32.25 1.60
N ARG A 388 24.00 -31.18 2.27
CA ARG A 388 25.23 -31.23 3.07
C ARG A 388 25.14 -32.23 4.21
N ARG A 389 23.97 -32.32 4.86
CA ARG A 389 23.72 -33.29 5.93
C ARG A 389 23.80 -34.72 5.40
N TYR A 390 23.17 -35.00 4.26
CA TYR A 390 23.23 -36.33 3.63
C TYR A 390 24.66 -36.71 3.23
N SER A 391 25.41 -35.79 2.60
CA SER A 391 26.79 -36.06 2.17
C SER A 391 27.76 -36.24 3.35
N ALA A 392 27.49 -35.62 4.50
CA ALA A 392 28.36 -35.72 5.68
C ALA A 392 28.18 -37.03 6.46
N ILE A 393 27.06 -37.75 6.31
CA ILE A 393 26.79 -38.98 7.07
C ILE A 393 27.49 -40.18 6.41
N PRO A 394 28.40 -40.88 7.12
CA PRO A 394 29.07 -42.07 6.59
C PRO A 394 28.08 -43.21 6.29
N ALA A 395 28.39 -44.04 5.30
CA ALA A 395 27.56 -45.21 4.93
C ALA A 395 27.35 -46.20 6.08
N ALA A 396 28.25 -46.25 7.06
CA ALA A 396 28.13 -47.10 8.24
C ALA A 396 26.94 -46.74 9.15
N HIS A 397 26.41 -45.51 9.06
CA HIS A 397 25.29 -45.03 9.89
C HIS A 397 23.97 -45.07 9.10
N ASP A 398 23.54 -46.28 8.73
CA ASP A 398 22.40 -46.51 7.83
C ASP A 398 21.11 -45.80 8.28
N ALA A 399 20.74 -45.89 9.56
CA ALA A 399 19.52 -45.24 10.06
C ALA A 399 19.54 -43.71 9.87
N ALA A 400 20.63 -43.05 10.29
CA ALA A 400 20.78 -41.60 10.15
C ALA A 400 20.89 -41.16 8.67
N LYS A 401 21.52 -41.99 7.83
CA LYS A 401 21.63 -41.72 6.39
C LYS A 401 20.29 -41.87 5.69
N ARG A 402 19.47 -42.86 6.07
CA ARG A 402 18.09 -43.03 5.62
C ARG A 402 17.21 -41.85 6.03
N ASP A 403 17.33 -41.35 7.26
CA ASP A 403 16.58 -40.17 7.70
C ASP A 403 16.94 -38.92 6.87
N ALA A 404 18.24 -38.72 6.60
CA ALA A 404 18.68 -37.62 5.74
C ALA A 404 18.20 -37.80 4.28
N LEU A 405 18.20 -39.02 3.76
CA LEU A 405 17.67 -39.35 2.44
C LEU A 405 16.17 -39.06 2.34
N GLN A 406 15.38 -39.40 3.37
CA GLN A 406 13.95 -39.09 3.41
C GLN A 406 13.69 -37.58 3.32
N ALA A 407 14.53 -36.74 3.92
CA ALA A 407 14.42 -35.29 3.80
C ALA A 407 14.68 -34.80 2.36
N LEU A 408 15.63 -35.43 1.64
CA LEU A 408 15.89 -35.13 0.22
C LEU A 408 14.72 -35.57 -0.66
N VAL A 409 14.20 -36.78 -0.46
CA VAL A 409 13.01 -37.29 -1.19
C VAL A 409 11.80 -36.38 -0.95
N ALA A 410 11.53 -35.98 0.29
CA ALA A 410 10.44 -35.06 0.61
C ALA A 410 10.60 -33.69 -0.09
N SER A 411 11.84 -33.21 -0.22
CA SER A 411 12.15 -31.98 -0.95
C SER A 411 11.94 -32.14 -2.46
N ARG A 412 12.43 -33.24 -3.05
CA ARG A 412 12.22 -33.61 -4.45
C ARG A 412 10.74 -33.71 -4.79
N ASP A 413 9.96 -34.46 -4.02
CA ASP A 413 8.52 -34.65 -4.23
C ASP A 413 7.74 -33.33 -4.12
N ARG A 414 8.22 -32.39 -3.30
CA ARG A 414 7.65 -31.05 -3.21
C ARG A 414 7.92 -30.25 -4.49
N LEU A 415 9.15 -30.27 -5.00
CA LEU A 415 9.51 -29.59 -6.24
C LEU A 415 8.76 -30.20 -7.45
N ASP A 416 8.62 -31.51 -7.47
CA ASP A 416 7.92 -32.26 -8.52
C ASP A 416 6.42 -31.95 -8.50
N ARG A 417 5.83 -31.86 -7.30
CA ARG A 417 4.47 -31.31 -7.14
C ARG A 417 4.35 -29.91 -7.72
N TYR A 418 5.28 -28.99 -7.43
CA TYR A 418 5.22 -27.64 -8.01
C TYR A 418 5.34 -27.62 -9.53
N ALA A 419 6.12 -28.53 -10.11
CA ALA A 419 6.20 -28.68 -11.56
C ALA A 419 4.86 -29.15 -12.16
N ARG A 420 4.14 -30.06 -11.49
CA ARG A 420 2.86 -30.59 -11.96
C ARG A 420 1.65 -29.70 -11.69
N THR A 421 1.54 -29.14 -10.49
CA THR A 421 0.34 -28.38 -10.04
C THR A 421 0.51 -26.87 -10.16
N GLY A 422 1.70 -26.40 -10.50
CA GLY A 422 2.05 -24.98 -10.51
C GLY A 422 2.78 -24.53 -9.24
N VAL A 423 3.59 -23.50 -9.40
CA VAL A 423 4.40 -22.90 -8.33
C VAL A 423 3.51 -22.00 -7.45
N PRO A 424 3.58 -22.10 -6.12
CA PRO A 424 2.80 -21.23 -5.25
C PRO A 424 3.24 -19.77 -5.40
N LEU A 425 2.32 -18.81 -5.22
CA LEU A 425 2.58 -17.37 -5.39
C LEU A 425 3.78 -16.88 -4.57
N ARG A 426 3.97 -17.42 -3.35
CA ARG A 426 5.11 -17.13 -2.48
C ARG A 426 6.48 -17.49 -3.04
N LEU A 427 6.55 -18.26 -4.12
CA LEU A 427 7.78 -18.63 -4.83
C LEU A 427 7.80 -18.14 -6.28
N SER A 428 6.71 -17.52 -6.75
CA SER A 428 6.46 -17.21 -8.17
C SER A 428 7.15 -15.90 -8.62
N PHE A 429 6.51 -15.16 -9.54
CA PHE A 429 6.95 -13.85 -10.02
C PHE A 429 8.36 -13.86 -10.65
N GLY A 430 8.70 -14.95 -11.35
CA GLY A 430 10.02 -15.14 -11.98
C GLY A 430 11.15 -15.46 -11.00
N MET A 431 10.88 -15.60 -9.70
CA MET A 431 11.89 -15.87 -8.68
C MET A 431 12.11 -17.36 -8.42
N TYR A 432 11.27 -18.24 -8.98
CA TYR A 432 11.33 -19.68 -8.74
C TYR A 432 12.60 -20.32 -9.32
N ARG A 433 13.42 -20.91 -8.44
CA ARG A 433 14.67 -21.60 -8.84
C ARG A 433 14.67 -23.09 -8.52
N GLY A 434 13.56 -23.65 -8.04
CA GLY A 434 13.50 -25.05 -7.61
C GLY A 434 13.80 -26.04 -8.73
N ALA A 435 13.44 -25.74 -9.98
CA ALA A 435 13.70 -26.61 -11.13
C ALA A 435 15.20 -26.85 -11.39
N GLN A 436 16.05 -25.86 -11.09
CA GLN A 436 17.51 -25.97 -11.31
C GLN A 436 18.18 -26.94 -10.34
N VAL A 437 17.56 -27.19 -9.18
CA VAL A 437 18.12 -28.06 -8.13
C VAL A 437 17.61 -29.50 -8.26
N MET A 438 16.61 -29.75 -9.10
CA MET A 438 16.02 -31.08 -9.27
C MET A 438 17.07 -32.14 -9.67
N PRO A 439 17.94 -31.91 -10.67
CA PRO A 439 18.92 -32.93 -11.07
C PRO A 439 19.91 -33.28 -9.95
N VAL A 440 20.28 -32.29 -9.13
CA VAL A 440 21.19 -32.49 -7.98
C VAL A 440 20.53 -33.36 -6.91
N LEU A 441 19.23 -33.20 -6.69
CA LEU A 441 18.46 -34.05 -5.78
C LEU A 441 18.31 -35.47 -6.33
N ASP A 442 18.00 -35.60 -7.63
CA ASP A 442 17.87 -36.90 -8.29
C ASP A 442 19.18 -37.69 -8.21
N ASP A 443 20.32 -37.07 -8.49
CA ASP A 443 21.65 -37.68 -8.42
C ASP A 443 22.01 -38.11 -6.98
N ALA A 444 21.79 -37.24 -6.00
CA ALA A 444 22.05 -37.56 -4.60
C ALA A 444 21.16 -38.70 -4.06
N ILE A 445 19.92 -38.82 -4.54
CA ILE A 445 19.01 -39.91 -4.17
C ILE A 445 19.43 -41.20 -4.87
N ALA A 446 19.82 -41.13 -6.15
CA ALA A 446 20.29 -42.28 -6.92
C ALA A 446 21.60 -42.86 -6.37
N SER A 447 22.44 -42.03 -5.74
CA SER A 447 23.71 -42.45 -5.15
C SER A 447 23.59 -43.26 -3.85
N TYR A 448 22.37 -43.52 -3.35
CA TYR A 448 22.17 -44.28 -2.12
C TYR A 448 22.29 -45.79 -2.37
N GLU A 449 23.28 -46.41 -1.74
CA GLU A 449 23.44 -47.86 -1.71
C GLU A 449 23.07 -48.40 -0.32
N PRO A 450 22.06 -49.31 -0.22
CA PRO A 450 21.74 -49.97 1.03
C PRO A 450 22.91 -50.82 1.53
N PRO A 451 23.18 -50.86 2.85
CA PRO A 451 24.16 -51.80 3.39
C PRO A 451 23.75 -53.24 3.04
N ALA A 452 24.75 -54.10 2.78
CA ALA A 452 24.50 -55.50 2.51
C ALA A 452 23.69 -56.14 3.65
N PRO A 453 22.69 -56.99 3.36
CA PRO A 453 21.89 -57.62 4.39
C PRO A 453 22.80 -58.43 5.34
N PRO A 454 22.56 -58.41 6.66
CA PRO A 454 23.29 -59.25 7.59
C PRO A 454 23.16 -60.73 7.18
N PRO A 455 24.18 -61.57 7.43
CA PRO A 455 24.14 -62.98 7.08
C PRO A 455 22.94 -63.65 7.75
N ALA A 456 22.25 -64.52 7.00
CA ALA A 456 21.16 -65.32 7.55
C ALA A 456 21.75 -66.40 8.48
N VAL A 457 21.46 -66.27 9.78
CA VAL A 457 21.88 -67.22 10.83
C VAL A 457 20.66 -67.94 11.38
N VAL A 458 20.68 -69.27 11.34
CA VAL A 458 19.72 -70.12 12.06
C VAL A 458 20.40 -70.66 13.30
N THR A 459 19.90 -70.27 14.46
CA THR A 459 20.39 -70.79 15.74
C THR A 459 19.53 -71.98 16.17
N LEU A 460 20.17 -73.11 16.38
CA LEU A 460 19.54 -74.34 16.84
C LEU A 460 19.97 -74.63 18.28
N ASP A 461 19.00 -74.92 19.14
CA ASP A 461 19.27 -75.30 20.53
C ASP A 461 19.88 -76.70 20.59
N SER A 462 21.10 -76.82 21.13
CA SER A 462 21.82 -78.08 21.24
C SER A 462 21.11 -79.06 22.19
N MET A 463 20.29 -78.58 23.13
CA MET A 463 19.57 -79.45 24.07
C MET A 463 18.37 -80.17 23.49
N SER A 464 17.76 -79.57 22.47
CA SER A 464 16.74 -80.23 21.65
C SER A 464 17.38 -81.32 20.77
N LEU A 465 18.63 -81.14 20.36
CA LEU A 465 19.32 -81.98 19.40
C LEU A 465 20.12 -83.14 20.00
N PHE A 466 20.76 -82.93 21.16
CA PHE A 466 21.74 -83.83 21.73
C PHE A 466 21.49 -84.11 23.21
N ASP A 467 21.86 -85.29 23.67
CA ASP A 467 21.94 -85.58 25.10
C ASP A 467 23.20 -84.94 25.72
N SER A 468 23.19 -84.77 27.04
CA SER A 468 24.33 -84.20 27.77
C SER A 468 25.62 -84.99 27.51
N GLY A 469 26.71 -84.28 27.19
CA GLY A 469 28.02 -84.88 26.88
C GLY A 469 28.09 -85.70 25.59
N LYS A 470 27.01 -85.80 24.80
CA LYS A 470 26.97 -86.56 23.55
C LYS A 470 26.88 -85.66 22.32
N ALA A 471 27.35 -86.17 21.20
CA ALA A 471 27.27 -85.57 19.87
C ALA A 471 26.38 -86.37 18.90
N GLN A 472 25.60 -87.33 19.39
CA GLN A 472 24.64 -88.09 18.58
C GLN A 472 23.26 -87.42 18.63
N LEU A 473 22.65 -87.18 17.45
CA LEU A 473 21.33 -86.57 17.32
C LEU A 473 20.24 -87.48 17.92
N LYS A 474 19.29 -86.92 18.67
CA LYS A 474 18.17 -87.67 19.26
C LYS A 474 17.16 -88.11 18.18
N PRO A 475 16.42 -89.22 18.39
CA PRO A 475 15.26 -89.56 17.58
C PRO A 475 14.18 -88.47 17.70
N GLY A 476 13.74 -87.87 16.59
CA GLY A 476 12.75 -86.77 16.57
C GLY A 476 13.31 -85.37 16.31
N THR A 477 14.64 -85.23 16.20
CA THR A 477 15.33 -83.96 15.85
C THR A 477 15.04 -83.45 14.44
N THR A 478 14.52 -84.30 13.57
CA THR A 478 14.09 -83.99 12.20
C THR A 478 13.25 -82.71 12.14
N ARG A 479 12.32 -82.49 13.09
CA ARG A 479 11.46 -81.31 13.10
C ARG A 479 12.21 -80.00 13.30
N ALA A 480 13.24 -79.99 14.15
CA ALA A 480 14.07 -78.81 14.38
C ALA A 480 15.05 -78.57 13.22
N MET A 481 15.45 -79.64 12.52
CA MET A 481 16.38 -79.56 11.37
C MET A 481 15.69 -79.21 10.05
N VAL A 482 14.38 -79.48 9.90
CA VAL A 482 13.61 -79.10 8.69
C VAL A 482 13.70 -77.61 8.41
N GLY A 483 13.61 -76.75 9.43
CA GLY A 483 13.75 -75.30 9.23
C GLY A 483 15.12 -74.87 8.73
N ALA A 484 16.19 -75.53 9.18
CA ALA A 484 17.54 -75.29 8.67
C ALA A 484 17.70 -75.81 7.23
N LEU A 485 17.11 -76.96 6.92
CA LEU A 485 17.13 -77.55 5.59
C LEU A 485 16.36 -76.71 4.56
N GLU A 486 15.20 -76.17 4.94
CA GLU A 486 14.42 -75.24 4.11
C GLU A 486 15.20 -73.97 3.81
N LEU A 487 15.88 -73.40 4.82
CA LEU A 487 16.72 -72.21 4.65
C LEU A 487 17.91 -72.46 3.72
N ILE A 488 18.55 -73.62 3.80
CA ILE A 488 19.64 -74.04 2.91
C ILE A 488 19.12 -74.24 1.47
N LYS A 489 18.00 -74.96 1.30
CA LYS A 489 17.39 -75.19 -0.03
C LYS A 489 16.90 -73.91 -0.69
N ALA A 490 16.45 -72.92 0.10
CA ALA A 490 16.04 -71.62 -0.39
C ALA A 490 17.21 -70.76 -0.93
N HIS A 491 18.46 -71.10 -0.62
CA HIS A 491 19.65 -70.34 -1.01
C HIS A 491 20.70 -71.21 -1.72
N PRO A 492 20.41 -71.73 -2.93
CA PRO A 492 21.32 -72.61 -3.66
C PRO A 492 22.65 -71.89 -3.99
N GLY A 493 23.77 -72.60 -3.84
CA GLY A 493 25.11 -72.11 -4.17
C GLY A 493 25.86 -71.38 -3.06
N LYS A 494 25.24 -71.08 -1.91
CA LYS A 494 25.94 -70.46 -0.76
C LYS A 494 26.75 -71.47 0.04
N ARG A 495 27.88 -71.03 0.62
CA ARG A 495 28.66 -71.83 1.59
C ARG A 495 28.00 -71.78 2.96
N ILE A 496 27.95 -72.91 3.64
CA ILE A 496 27.23 -73.06 4.92
C ILE A 496 28.27 -73.27 6.02
N LEU A 497 28.28 -72.41 7.04
CA LEU A 497 29.09 -72.58 8.24
C LEU A 497 28.24 -73.17 9.36
N VAL A 498 28.61 -74.34 9.86
CA VAL A 498 28.01 -74.96 11.04
C VAL A 498 28.95 -74.76 12.23
N ALA A 499 28.55 -73.91 13.16
CA ALA A 499 29.33 -73.52 14.33
C ALA A 499 28.73 -74.10 15.61
N GLY A 500 29.50 -74.92 16.34
CA GLY A 500 29.09 -75.48 17.63
C GLY A 500 29.60 -74.66 18.82
N TYR A 501 28.77 -74.53 19.85
CA TYR A 501 29.08 -73.84 21.10
C TYR A 501 28.74 -74.72 22.31
N ALA A 502 29.49 -74.56 23.40
CA ALA A 502 29.29 -75.21 24.68
C ALA A 502 29.13 -74.17 25.80
N ASP A 503 28.63 -74.60 26.96
CA ASP A 503 28.68 -73.82 28.19
C ASP A 503 30.04 -73.99 28.89
N ASP A 504 30.26 -73.24 29.96
CA ASP A 504 31.51 -73.27 30.75
C ASP A 504 31.67 -74.51 31.64
N GLN A 505 30.74 -75.47 31.55
CA GLN A 505 30.73 -76.66 32.40
C GLN A 505 31.65 -77.72 31.79
N GLY A 506 32.88 -77.85 32.31
CA GLY A 506 33.81 -78.89 31.91
C GLY A 506 35.22 -78.38 31.68
N ARG A 507 36.05 -79.19 31.01
CA ARG A 507 37.39 -78.76 30.57
C ARG A 507 37.29 -78.07 29.21
N PRO A 508 37.93 -76.90 28.99
CA PRO A 508 37.88 -76.17 27.73
C PRO A 508 38.19 -77.05 26.50
N ASP A 509 39.23 -77.89 26.58
CA ASP A 509 39.61 -78.80 25.48
C ASP A 509 38.50 -79.82 25.13
N ARG A 510 37.77 -80.29 26.14
CA ARG A 510 36.64 -81.21 25.95
C ARG A 510 35.44 -80.50 25.36
N ASN A 511 35.17 -79.26 25.79
CA ASN A 511 34.09 -78.44 25.26
C ASN A 511 34.34 -78.05 23.80
N LEU A 512 35.60 -77.75 23.45
CA LEU A 512 36.01 -77.51 22.08
C LEU A 512 35.74 -78.75 21.20
N LYS A 513 36.24 -79.92 21.62
CA LYS A 513 36.01 -81.18 20.89
C LYS A 513 34.52 -81.52 20.77
N LEU A 514 33.75 -81.42 21.87
CA LEU A 514 32.32 -81.71 21.89
C LEU A 514 31.53 -80.78 20.98
N SER A 515 31.88 -79.48 20.96
CA SER A 515 31.24 -78.51 20.09
C SER A 515 31.52 -78.77 18.60
N LEU A 516 32.74 -79.19 18.26
CA LEU A 516 33.12 -79.60 16.91
C LEU A 516 32.41 -80.90 16.49
N ASP A 517 32.38 -81.91 17.36
CA ASP A 517 31.73 -83.19 17.09
C ASP A 517 30.21 -83.00 16.88
N ARG A 518 29.57 -82.10 17.65
CA ARG A 518 28.15 -81.73 17.46
C ARG A 518 27.91 -80.99 16.15
N ALA A 519 28.77 -80.03 15.80
CA ALA A 519 28.68 -79.35 14.51
C ALA A 519 28.86 -80.33 13.33
N THR A 520 29.74 -81.32 13.50
CA THR A 520 29.96 -82.41 12.53
C THR A 520 28.70 -83.26 12.37
N ALA A 521 28.06 -83.67 13.46
CA ALA A 521 26.83 -84.45 13.41
C ALA A 521 25.66 -83.70 12.75
N VAL A 522 25.53 -82.39 12.99
CA VAL A 522 24.53 -81.55 12.30
C VAL A 522 24.85 -81.44 10.81
N ARG A 523 26.12 -81.24 10.44
CA ARG A 523 26.55 -81.22 9.03
C ARG A 523 26.20 -82.53 8.33
N ASP A 524 26.55 -83.67 8.91
CA ASP A 524 26.37 -84.98 8.27
C ASP A 524 24.89 -85.26 8.02
N TRP A 525 24.05 -84.97 9.01
CA TRP A 525 22.60 -85.04 8.84
C TRP A 525 22.09 -84.13 7.71
N LEU A 526 22.60 -82.89 7.62
CA LEU A 526 22.22 -81.96 6.56
C LEU A 526 22.70 -82.41 5.19
N VAL A 527 23.89 -82.98 5.06
CA VAL A 527 24.42 -83.56 3.81
C VAL A 527 23.50 -84.68 3.34
N ASP A 528 23.17 -85.63 4.23
CA ASP A 528 22.30 -86.77 3.92
C ASP A 528 20.88 -86.32 3.53
N ALA A 529 20.33 -85.33 4.22
CA ALA A 529 18.95 -84.85 4.00
C ALA A 529 18.81 -83.85 2.83
N SER A 530 19.86 -83.11 2.49
CA SER A 530 19.85 -82.10 1.43
C SER A 530 20.37 -82.60 0.08
N GLY A 531 21.24 -83.62 0.08
CA GLY A 531 21.95 -84.08 -1.12
C GLY A 531 23.08 -83.14 -1.57
N LEU A 532 23.47 -82.16 -0.75
CA LEU A 532 24.56 -81.23 -1.07
C LEU A 532 25.93 -81.85 -0.80
N PRO A 533 26.97 -81.52 -1.60
CA PRO A 533 28.31 -82.05 -1.37
C PRO A 533 28.89 -81.53 -0.05
N THR A 534 29.68 -82.37 0.62
CA THR A 534 30.36 -82.01 1.88
C THR A 534 31.26 -80.77 1.74
N THR A 535 31.77 -80.50 0.53
CA THR A 535 32.61 -79.33 0.21
C THR A 535 31.88 -77.99 0.35
N GLN A 536 30.55 -77.98 0.42
CA GLN A 536 29.74 -76.77 0.62
C GLN A 536 29.58 -76.39 2.10
N PHE A 537 29.96 -77.29 3.02
CA PHE A 537 29.87 -77.08 4.46
C PHE A 537 31.24 -76.86 5.10
N ALA A 538 31.37 -75.80 5.88
CA ALA A 538 32.46 -75.59 6.82
C ALA A 538 31.97 -75.90 8.24
N ILE A 539 32.80 -76.54 9.05
CA ILE A 539 32.49 -76.82 10.47
C ILE A 539 33.48 -76.07 11.36
N GLN A 540 32.99 -75.54 12.49
CA GLN A 540 33.82 -74.90 13.48
C GLN A 540 33.30 -75.20 14.89
N GLY A 541 34.17 -75.68 15.77
CA GLY A 541 33.91 -75.71 17.21
C GLY A 541 34.46 -74.45 17.85
N TYR A 542 33.65 -73.75 18.66
CA TYR A 542 34.10 -72.60 19.47
C TYR A 542 34.22 -72.93 20.95
N GLY A 543 33.80 -74.12 21.39
CA GLY A 543 33.76 -74.46 22.82
C GLY A 543 32.95 -73.44 23.63
N ASP A 544 33.48 -73.06 24.78
CA ASP A 544 32.91 -72.07 25.72
C ASP A 544 33.41 -70.63 25.49
N THR A 545 34.24 -70.41 24.46
CA THR A 545 34.94 -69.13 24.23
C THR A 545 34.05 -67.99 23.72
N ARG A 546 32.81 -68.28 23.32
CA ARG A 546 31.84 -67.31 22.76
C ARG A 546 30.44 -67.46 23.38
N PRO A 547 30.25 -67.12 24.67
CA PRO A 547 28.95 -67.16 25.32
C PRO A 547 28.04 -66.03 24.81
N VAL A 548 26.75 -66.32 24.64
CA VAL A 548 25.70 -65.36 24.23
C VAL A 548 24.81 -64.95 25.42
N ALA A 549 24.83 -65.72 26.50
CA ALA A 549 24.16 -65.43 27.75
C ALA A 549 25.08 -65.71 28.95
N ASP A 550 24.70 -65.23 30.13
CA ASP A 550 25.48 -65.42 31.35
C ASP A 550 25.49 -66.89 31.79
N ASN A 551 26.68 -67.50 31.86
CA ASN A 551 26.85 -68.89 32.29
C ASN A 551 26.55 -69.11 33.79
N ALA A 552 26.41 -68.05 34.60
CA ALA A 552 26.02 -68.19 36.00
C ALA A 552 24.61 -68.79 36.16
N THR A 553 23.71 -68.53 35.21
CA THR A 553 22.31 -68.98 35.26
C THR A 553 22.09 -70.28 34.49
N PRO A 554 21.25 -71.22 34.98
CA PRO A 554 20.87 -72.42 34.22
C PRO A 554 20.30 -72.09 32.84
N GLU A 555 19.51 -71.03 32.74
CA GLU A 555 18.88 -70.54 31.51
C GLU A 555 19.92 -69.99 30.54
N GLY A 556 20.91 -69.25 31.03
CA GLY A 556 22.01 -68.73 30.22
C GLY A 556 22.93 -69.84 29.70
N ARG A 557 23.23 -70.85 30.53
CA ARG A 557 23.96 -72.05 30.08
C ARG A 557 23.21 -72.81 28.99
N ALA A 558 21.89 -72.97 29.12
CA ALA A 558 21.08 -73.60 28.07
C ALA A 558 21.18 -72.85 26.74
N LYS A 559 21.15 -71.51 26.76
CA LYS A 559 21.34 -70.68 25.55
C LYS A 559 22.76 -70.78 24.98
N ASN A 560 23.77 -70.99 25.80
CA ASN A 560 25.16 -71.12 25.33
C ASN A 560 25.45 -72.47 24.68
N ARG A 561 24.72 -73.53 25.05
CA ARG A 561 24.73 -74.83 24.36
C ARG A 561 23.90 -74.76 23.07
N ARG A 562 24.50 -74.29 21.98
CA ARG A 562 23.80 -74.12 20.69
C ARG A 562 24.67 -74.53 19.50
N VAL A 563 24.02 -74.78 18.38
CA VAL A 563 24.66 -74.91 17.07
C VAL A 563 24.07 -73.84 16.16
N GLU A 564 24.92 -72.99 15.60
CA GLU A 564 24.51 -71.97 14.63
C GLU A 564 24.83 -72.46 13.23
N ILE A 565 23.87 -72.28 12.31
CA ILE A 565 24.05 -72.49 10.89
C ILE A 565 24.00 -71.12 10.23
N THR A 566 25.12 -70.68 9.67
CA THR A 566 25.26 -69.38 9.03
C THR A 566 25.45 -69.57 7.54
N LEU A 567 24.57 -68.98 6.73
CA LEU A 567 24.81 -68.83 5.30
C LEU A 567 25.84 -67.72 5.10
N VAL A 568 27.02 -68.10 4.61
CA VAL A 568 28.09 -67.12 4.35
C VAL A 568 27.72 -66.38 3.05
N PRO A 569 27.57 -65.04 3.08
CA PRO A 569 27.39 -64.29 1.85
C PRO A 569 28.64 -64.46 0.98
N ASP A 570 28.46 -64.63 -0.32
CA ASP A 570 29.59 -64.62 -1.26
C ASP A 570 30.30 -63.28 -1.07
N MET A 571 31.53 -63.31 -0.53
CA MET A 571 32.38 -62.14 -0.64
C MET A 571 32.65 -61.95 -2.14
N PRO A 572 32.37 -60.76 -2.72
CA PRO A 572 32.90 -60.48 -4.03
C PRO A 572 34.42 -60.64 -3.94
N ALA A 573 35.01 -61.36 -4.91
CA ALA A 573 36.46 -61.44 -5.03
C ALA A 573 37.04 -60.02 -4.92
N PRO A 574 38.17 -59.80 -4.22
CA PRO A 574 38.76 -58.49 -4.13
C PRO A 574 38.93 -57.96 -5.55
N ALA A 575 38.32 -56.81 -5.84
CA ALA A 575 38.36 -56.18 -7.15
C ALA A 575 39.80 -56.16 -7.62
N ALA A 576 40.06 -56.86 -8.73
CA ALA A 576 41.36 -56.80 -9.39
C ALA A 576 41.70 -55.32 -9.57
N SER A 577 42.80 -54.91 -8.96
CA SER A 577 43.40 -53.61 -9.16
C SER A 577 43.67 -53.42 -10.64
N ILE A 578 42.79 -52.69 -11.33
CA ILE A 578 43.15 -52.10 -12.62
C ILE A 578 44.11 -50.97 -12.29
N ARG A 579 45.38 -51.33 -12.19
CA ARG A 579 46.51 -50.43 -12.36
C ARG A 579 47.10 -50.73 -13.74
N ALA A 580 47.30 -49.66 -14.51
CA ALA A 580 47.99 -49.55 -15.80
C ALA A 580 47.19 -49.94 -17.06
N ALA A 581 46.84 -48.94 -17.87
CA ALA A 581 47.70 -48.50 -18.98
C ALA A 581 47.26 -47.12 -19.51
N MET A 582 48.27 -46.25 -19.69
CA MET A 582 48.45 -45.10 -20.60
C MET A 582 47.28 -44.18 -20.93
#